data_AF-A0A3S4K5B0-F1
#
_entry.id   AF-A0A3S4K5B0-F1
#
_cell.length_a   1.000
_cell.length_b   1.000
_cell.length_c   1.000
_cell.angle_alpha   90.00
_cell.angle_beta   90.00
_cell.angle_gamma   90.00
#
_symmetry.space_group_name_H-M   'P 1'
#
loop_
_entity.id
_entity.type
_entity.pdbx_description
1 polymer ?
#
loop_
_entity_poly.entity_id
_entity_poly.type
_entity_poly.pdbx_seq_one_letter_code
_entity_poly.pdbx_strand_id
1 'polypeptide(L)'
;MDAGQRAAEVEGKGQKESGVRMFYTGWSASTGEADWALSPLFASQNWPPTLFNTAFYSNKQVDDFLAQALKTNDPAEKTRLYKAAQDIIWQESPWIPLVVEKLVSAHSKNLTGFWIMPDTGFSFEDADLQ
;
A
#
# COMPACT_ATOMS: atom_id res chain seq x y z
N MET A 1 -23.21 8.41 -9.20
CA MET A 1 -22.34 8.02 -8.09
C MET A 1 -20.96 8.61 -8.33
N ASP A 2 -20.53 9.54 -7.49
CA ASP A 2 -19.17 10.10 -7.56
C ASP A 2 -18.13 9.09 -7.05
N ALA A 3 -16.84 9.43 -7.16
CA ALA A 3 -15.73 8.53 -6.80
C ALA A 3 -15.77 8.08 -5.32
N GLY A 4 -16.06 8.97 -4.38
CA GLY A 4 -16.13 8.67 -2.96
C GLY A 4 -17.31 7.76 -2.60
N GLN A 5 -18.46 7.93 -3.26
CA GLN A 5 -19.59 7.02 -3.10
C GLN A 5 -19.28 5.61 -3.61
N ARG A 6 -18.53 5.46 -4.70
CA ARG A 6 -18.09 4.14 -5.22
C ARG A 6 -17.08 3.47 -4.30
N ALA A 7 -16.13 4.23 -3.76
CA ALA A 7 -15.18 3.73 -2.78
C ALA A 7 -15.90 3.22 -1.53
N ALA A 8 -16.87 3.98 -1.01
CA ALA A 8 -17.69 3.58 0.12
C ALA A 8 -18.52 2.30 -0.14
N GLU A 9 -18.97 2.05 -1.37
CA GLU A 9 -19.64 0.80 -1.74
C GLU A 9 -18.73 -0.43 -1.74
N VAL A 10 -17.42 -0.24 -1.94
CA VAL A 10 -16.42 -1.31 -1.88
C VAL A 10 -15.94 -1.52 -0.45
N GLU A 11 -15.64 -0.44 0.25
CA GLU A 11 -15.05 -0.45 1.59
C GLU A 11 -16.07 -0.82 2.67
N GLY A 12 -17.31 -0.35 2.52
CA GLY A 12 -18.35 -0.53 3.54
C GLY A 12 -19.13 -1.85 3.43
N LYS A 13 -18.91 -2.64 2.37
CA LYS A 13 -19.71 -3.84 2.07
C LYS A 13 -18.81 -5.01 1.70
N GLY A 14 -19.16 -6.21 2.16
CA GLY A 14 -18.44 -7.43 1.78
C GLY A 14 -18.65 -7.84 0.31
N GLN A 15 -17.87 -8.82 -0.16
CA GLN A 15 -17.84 -9.26 -1.56
C GLN A 15 -19.23 -9.51 -2.19
N LYS A 16 -20.15 -10.09 -1.42
CA LYS A 16 -21.49 -10.45 -1.90
C LYS A 16 -22.43 -9.25 -2.06
N GLU A 17 -22.16 -8.15 -1.36
CA GLU A 17 -23.06 -7.00 -1.25
C GLU A 17 -22.56 -5.76 -2.01
N SER A 18 -21.24 -5.64 -2.20
CA SER A 18 -20.63 -4.50 -2.89
C SER A 18 -21.03 -4.42 -4.38
N GLY A 19 -21.17 -5.57 -5.05
CA GLY A 19 -21.45 -5.63 -6.49
C GLY A 19 -20.30 -5.16 -7.40
N VAL A 20 -19.25 -4.55 -6.84
CA VAL A 20 -18.07 -4.08 -7.57
C VAL A 20 -17.22 -5.26 -8.05
N ARG A 21 -16.86 -5.22 -9.33
CA ARG A 21 -16.09 -6.28 -10.02
C ARG A 21 -14.66 -5.85 -10.35
N MET A 22 -14.48 -4.57 -10.68
CA MET A 22 -13.19 -3.95 -10.91
C MET A 22 -13.19 -2.59 -10.22
N PHE A 23 -12.10 -2.26 -9.54
CA PHE A 23 -11.97 -1.03 -8.78
C PHE A 23 -10.62 -0.38 -9.08
N TYR A 24 -10.65 0.88 -9.51
CA TYR A 24 -9.45 1.69 -9.73
C TYR A 24 -9.19 2.50 -8.47
N THR A 25 -8.03 2.29 -7.85
CA THR A 25 -7.63 2.92 -6.60
C THR A 25 -6.10 2.97 -6.48
N GLY A 26 -5.60 3.59 -5.41
CA GLY A 26 -4.20 3.62 -5.02
C GLY A 26 -4.03 3.38 -3.52
N TRP A 27 -2.78 3.18 -3.09
CA TRP A 27 -2.42 3.02 -1.68
C TRP A 27 -1.06 3.65 -1.40
N SER A 28 -0.95 4.37 -0.29
CA SER A 28 0.30 4.98 0.18
C SER A 28 0.73 4.33 1.50
N ALA A 29 1.84 3.59 1.48
CA ALA A 29 2.40 2.97 2.67
C ALA A 29 3.22 3.99 3.49
N SER A 30 2.52 4.88 4.21
CA SER A 30 3.10 6.03 4.91
C SER A 30 4.12 5.69 6.01
N THR A 31 4.14 4.44 6.48
CA THR A 31 5.07 3.97 7.50
C THR A 31 6.45 3.59 6.91
N GLY A 32 6.54 3.38 5.59
CA GLY A 32 7.78 3.12 4.87
C GLY A 32 8.22 1.66 4.78
N GLU A 33 7.49 0.73 5.42
CA GLU A 33 7.76 -0.71 5.39
C GLU A 33 6.72 -1.54 4.63
N ALA A 34 7.09 -2.79 4.36
CA ALA A 34 6.30 -3.70 3.53
C ALA A 34 4.98 -4.18 4.17
N ASP A 35 4.86 -4.22 5.50
CA ASP A 35 3.63 -4.72 6.15
C ASP A 35 2.44 -3.85 5.80
N TRP A 36 2.54 -2.53 6.01
CA TRP A 36 1.47 -1.61 5.67
C TRP A 36 1.23 -1.49 4.16
N ALA A 37 2.21 -1.86 3.34
CA ALA A 37 2.08 -1.93 1.88
C ALA A 37 1.44 -3.24 1.36
N LEU A 38 1.33 -4.29 2.20
CA LEU A 38 0.89 -5.62 1.77
C LEU A 38 -0.30 -6.14 2.58
N SER A 39 -0.19 -6.14 3.91
CA SER A 39 -1.18 -6.75 4.79
C SER A 39 -2.57 -6.16 4.60
N PRO A 40 -2.78 -4.83 4.59
CA PRO A 40 -4.10 -4.24 4.36
C PRO A 40 -4.75 -4.60 3.02
N LEU A 41 -3.95 -4.98 2.04
CA LEU A 41 -4.33 -5.10 0.64
C LEU A 41 -4.48 -6.55 0.17
N PHE A 42 -3.76 -7.49 0.79
CA PHE A 42 -3.68 -8.88 0.31
C PHE A 42 -3.92 -9.93 1.39
N ALA A 43 -3.86 -9.59 2.68
CA ALA A 43 -4.16 -10.56 3.72
C ALA A 43 -5.67 -10.88 3.72
N SER A 44 -6.03 -12.16 3.83
CA SER A 44 -7.43 -12.59 3.66
C SER A 44 -8.36 -12.08 4.76
N GLN A 45 -7.86 -11.85 5.97
CA GLN A 45 -8.63 -11.26 7.07
C GLN A 45 -9.01 -9.78 6.85
N ASN A 46 -8.42 -9.14 5.85
CA ASN A 46 -8.57 -7.71 5.56
C ASN A 46 -9.54 -7.42 4.41
N TRP A 47 -10.36 -8.39 4.03
CA TRP A 47 -11.49 -8.15 3.13
C TRP A 47 -12.43 -7.10 3.74
N PRO A 48 -13.01 -6.20 2.92
CA PRO A 48 -14.09 -5.32 3.39
C PRO A 48 -15.20 -6.11 4.10
N PRO A 49 -15.79 -5.58 5.19
CA PRO A 49 -15.60 -4.22 5.71
C PRO A 49 -14.46 -4.08 6.73
N THR A 50 -13.60 -5.09 6.90
CA THR A 50 -12.53 -5.05 7.90
C THR A 50 -11.43 -4.08 7.51
N LEU A 51 -10.94 -4.17 6.26
CA LEU A 51 -9.92 -3.27 5.73
C LEU A 51 -9.98 -3.26 4.18
N PHE A 52 -8.85 -3.03 3.50
CA PHE A 52 -8.82 -2.60 2.10
C PHE A 52 -8.38 -3.68 1.08
N ASN A 53 -8.53 -4.97 1.40
CA ASN A 53 -8.34 -6.05 0.42
C ASN A 53 -9.57 -6.14 -0.50
N THR A 54 -9.72 -5.13 -1.35
CA THR A 54 -10.85 -4.93 -2.26
C THR A 54 -10.85 -5.88 -3.45
N ALA A 55 -9.74 -6.58 -3.70
CA ALA A 55 -9.65 -7.66 -4.67
C ALA A 55 -10.24 -8.98 -4.15
N PHE A 56 -10.56 -9.06 -2.86
CA PHE A 56 -10.99 -10.29 -2.18
C PHE A 56 -10.00 -11.44 -2.42
N TYR A 57 -8.71 -11.11 -2.45
CA TYR A 57 -7.64 -12.07 -2.63
C TYR A 57 -7.41 -12.87 -1.35
N SER A 58 -7.14 -14.17 -1.47
CA SER A 58 -6.78 -15.02 -0.35
C SER A 58 -5.82 -16.10 -0.83
N ASN A 59 -4.68 -16.20 -0.15
CA ASN A 59 -3.72 -17.26 -0.36
C ASN A 59 -3.08 -17.62 0.98
N LYS A 60 -3.19 -18.88 1.39
CA LYS A 60 -2.72 -19.34 2.70
C LYS A 60 -1.22 -19.10 2.91
N GLN A 61 -0.40 -19.20 1.86
CA GLN A 61 1.05 -18.96 1.97
C GLN A 61 1.36 -17.48 2.15
N VAL A 62 0.64 -16.61 1.44
CA VAL A 62 0.78 -15.15 1.60
C VAL A 62 0.40 -14.74 3.02
N ASP A 63 -0.75 -15.19 3.53
CA ASP A 63 -1.18 -14.88 4.90
C ASP A 63 -0.15 -15.34 5.95
N ASP A 64 0.41 -16.54 5.75
CA ASP A 64 1.43 -17.10 6.64
C ASP A 64 2.75 -16.33 6.57
N PHE A 65 3.24 -15.98 5.38
CA PHE A 65 4.47 -15.19 5.24
C PHE A 65 4.34 -13.79 5.84
N LEU A 66 3.21 -13.12 5.63
CA LEU A 66 2.94 -11.81 6.26
C LEU A 66 2.90 -11.93 7.79
N ALA A 67 2.21 -12.95 8.32
CA ALA A 67 2.15 -13.18 9.76
C ALA A 67 3.51 -13.55 10.37
N GLN A 68 4.35 -14.31 9.66
CA GLN A 68 5.71 -14.63 10.10
C GLN A 68 6.63 -13.41 10.06
N ALA A 69 6.49 -12.56 9.04
CA ALA A 69 7.33 -11.36 8.90
C ALA A 69 7.12 -10.37 10.06
N LEU A 70 5.94 -10.36 10.68
CA LEU A 70 5.63 -9.60 11.89
C LEU A 70 6.20 -10.21 13.18
N LYS A 71 6.52 -11.50 13.19
CA LYS A 71 7.04 -12.22 14.38
C LYS A 71 8.56 -12.22 14.48
N THR A 72 9.25 -11.76 13.45
CA THR A 72 10.72 -11.71 13.42
C THR A 72 11.23 -10.28 13.33
N ASN A 73 12.40 -10.05 13.93
CA ASN A 73 13.16 -8.80 13.84
C ASN A 73 14.42 -8.95 12.98
N ASP A 74 14.73 -10.14 12.46
CA ASP A 74 15.86 -10.35 11.55
C ASP A 74 15.55 -9.75 10.16
N PRO A 75 16.31 -8.74 9.71
CA PRO A 75 16.08 -8.11 8.41
C PRO A 75 16.15 -9.10 7.24
N ALA A 76 17.07 -10.07 7.27
CA ALA A 76 17.23 -11.03 6.18
C ALA A 76 15.99 -11.92 6.05
N GLU A 77 15.47 -12.38 7.18
CA GLU A 77 14.25 -13.18 7.21
C GLU A 77 13.01 -12.37 6.82
N LYS A 78 12.89 -11.11 7.27
CA LYS A 78 11.80 -10.22 6.83
C LYS A 78 11.83 -10.01 5.33
N THR A 79 13.00 -9.71 4.75
CA THR A 79 13.15 -9.54 3.30
C THR A 79 12.77 -10.82 2.55
N ARG A 80 13.19 -11.99 3.03
CA ARG A 80 12.86 -13.28 2.42
C ARG A 80 11.35 -13.54 2.43
N LEU A 81 10.68 -13.31 3.56
CA LEU A 81 9.25 -13.55 3.72
C LEU A 81 8.41 -12.59 2.86
N TYR A 82 8.71 -11.28 2.88
CA TYR A 82 8.00 -10.32 2.05
C TYR A 82 8.22 -10.57 0.56
N LYS A 83 9.44 -10.90 0.15
CA LYS A 83 9.72 -11.27 -1.25
C LYS A 83 8.89 -12.47 -1.67
N ALA A 84 8.84 -13.53 -0.86
CA ALA A 84 8.07 -14.73 -1.17
C ALA A 84 6.56 -14.43 -1.31
N ALA A 85 6.01 -13.58 -0.43
CA ALA A 85 4.63 -13.13 -0.55
C ALA A 85 4.40 -12.33 -1.85
N GLN A 86 5.29 -11.38 -2.17
CA GLN A 86 5.20 -10.57 -3.38
C GLN A 86 5.31 -11.40 -4.66
N ASP A 87 6.19 -12.41 -4.69
CA ASP A 87 6.34 -13.31 -5.85
C ASP A 87 5.02 -14.06 -6.14
N ILE A 88 4.34 -14.56 -5.10
CA ILE A 88 3.04 -15.25 -5.25
C ILE A 88 1.97 -14.27 -5.70
N ILE A 89 1.84 -13.11 -5.04
CA ILE A 89 0.84 -12.09 -5.39
C ILE A 89 1.00 -11.67 -6.86
N TRP A 90 2.24 -11.46 -7.32
CA TRP A 90 2.51 -11.11 -8.72
C TRP A 90 2.05 -12.21 -9.69
N GLN A 91 2.40 -13.46 -9.40
CA GLN A 91 2.06 -14.61 -10.24
C GLN A 91 0.56 -14.87 -10.32
N GLU A 92 -0.17 -14.68 -9.21
CA GLU A 92 -1.62 -14.90 -9.15
C GLU A 92 -2.43 -13.69 -9.65
N SER A 93 -1.78 -12.54 -9.83
CA SER A 93 -2.33 -11.34 -10.46
C SER A 93 -3.73 -10.93 -9.95
N PRO A 94 -3.94 -10.78 -8.62
CA PRO A 94 -5.21 -10.27 -8.10
C PRO A 94 -5.46 -8.81 -8.52
N TRP A 95 -4.39 -8.09 -8.91
CA TRP A 95 -4.40 -6.72 -9.39
C TRP A 95 -3.87 -6.59 -10.81
N ILE A 96 -4.19 -5.46 -11.43
CA ILE A 96 -3.49 -4.93 -12.59
C ILE A 96 -2.68 -3.71 -12.10
N PRO A 97 -1.41 -3.87 -11.67
CA PRO A 97 -0.61 -2.76 -11.18
C PRO A 97 -0.31 -1.79 -12.33
N LEU A 98 -0.68 -0.51 -12.16
CA LEU A 98 -0.65 0.48 -13.24
C LEU A 98 0.65 1.29 -13.24
N VAL A 99 0.86 2.12 -12.21
CA VAL A 99 1.97 3.06 -12.11
C VAL A 99 2.32 3.35 -10.65
N VAL A 100 3.52 3.89 -10.42
CA VAL A 100 3.90 4.59 -9.18
C VAL A 100 4.11 6.05 -9.56
N GLU A 101 3.43 6.97 -8.86
CA GLU A 101 3.49 8.39 -9.17
C GLU A 101 4.87 8.99 -8.88
N LYS A 102 5.22 10.05 -9.61
CA LYS A 102 6.37 10.90 -9.30
C LYS A 102 5.87 12.20 -8.69
N LEU A 103 6.39 12.54 -7.52
CA LEU A 103 6.14 13.83 -6.90
C LEU A 103 6.91 14.92 -7.66
N VAL A 104 6.18 15.91 -8.15
CA VAL A 104 6.76 17.10 -8.80
C VAL A 104 6.58 18.28 -7.86
N SER A 105 7.69 18.73 -7.27
CA SER A 105 7.73 19.92 -6.42
C SER A 105 8.62 21.00 -7.04
N ALA A 106 8.45 22.24 -6.60
CA ALA A 106 9.27 23.37 -7.02
C ALA A 106 9.55 24.26 -5.82
N HIS A 107 10.76 24.81 -5.74
CA HIS A 107 11.15 25.79 -4.74
C HIS A 107 11.99 26.90 -5.37
N SER A 108 12.08 28.04 -4.69
CA SER A 108 12.97 29.13 -5.09
C SER A 108 14.43 28.65 -5.12
N LYS A 109 15.25 29.17 -6.05
CA LYS A 109 16.70 28.93 -6.05
C LYS A 109 17.39 29.45 -4.78
N ASN A 110 16.74 30.36 -4.07
CA ASN A 110 17.24 30.90 -2.82
C ASN A 110 16.96 30.00 -1.62
N LEU A 111 16.05 29.02 -1.75
CA LEU A 111 15.75 28.07 -0.68
C LEU A 111 16.64 26.84 -0.83
N THR A 112 17.48 26.59 0.16
CA THR A 112 18.34 25.40 0.26
C THR A 112 17.90 24.53 1.43
N GLY A 113 18.29 23.25 1.45
CA GLY A 113 18.02 22.35 2.57
C GLY A 113 16.54 21.95 2.77
N PHE A 114 15.70 22.12 1.73
CA PHE A 114 14.27 21.82 1.79
C PHE A 114 13.89 20.75 0.74
N TRP A 115 13.40 19.60 1.20
CA TRP A 115 13.12 18.44 0.35
C TRP A 115 11.70 17.91 0.53
N ILE A 116 11.11 17.46 -0.59
CA ILE A 116 9.90 16.63 -0.57
C ILE A 116 10.29 15.19 -0.25
N MET A 117 9.57 14.55 0.66
CA MET A 117 9.73 13.15 1.01
C MET A 117 8.77 12.26 0.20
N PRO A 118 9.07 10.96 0.02
CA PRO A 118 8.22 10.05 -0.76
C PRO A 118 6.78 9.92 -0.25
N ASP A 119 6.56 10.14 1.04
CA ASP A 119 5.25 10.14 1.71
C ASP A 119 4.51 11.48 1.59
N THR A 120 4.99 12.40 0.73
CA THR A 120 4.51 13.79 0.55
C THR A 120 4.79 14.74 1.71
N GLY A 121 5.50 14.28 2.75
CA GLY A 121 6.02 15.14 3.81
C GLY A 121 7.17 16.03 3.34
N PHE A 122 7.64 16.90 4.23
CA PHE A 122 8.79 17.76 3.98
C PHE A 122 9.91 17.46 4.98
N SER A 123 11.15 17.37 4.48
CA SER A 123 12.35 17.42 5.30
C SER A 123 13.00 18.80 5.13
N PHE A 124 13.17 19.53 6.23
CA PHE A 124 13.67 20.90 6.25
C PHE A 124 14.59 21.17 7.44
N GLU A 125 15.27 20.14 7.94
CA GLU A 125 16.17 20.22 9.08
C GLU A 125 17.29 21.25 8.85
N ASP A 126 17.88 21.25 7.65
CA ASP A 126 18.96 22.15 7.24
C ASP A 126 18.47 23.28 6.33
N ALA A 127 17.18 23.64 6.40
CA ALA A 127 16.61 24.62 5.49
C ALA A 127 17.13 26.04 5.77
N ASP A 128 17.54 26.74 4.71
CA ASP A 128 18.08 28.10 4.79
C ASP A 128 17.75 28.94 3.54
N LEU A 129 17.94 30.25 3.64
CA LEU A 129 17.75 31.22 2.56
C LEU A 129 19.05 31.96 2.23
N GLN A 130 19.34 32.08 0.93
CA GLN A 130 20.44 32.87 0.37
C GLN A 130 19.96 34.09 -0.43
#